data_AF-Q71EV2-F1
#
_entry.id   AF-Q71EV2-F1
#
_cell.length_a   1.000
_cell.length_b   1.000
_cell.length_c   1.000
_cell.angle_alpha   90.00
_cell.angle_beta   90.00
_cell.angle_gamma   90.00
#
_symmetry.space_group_name_H-M   'P 1'
#
loop_
_entity.id
_entity.type
_entity.pdbx_description
1 polymer ?
#
loop_
_entity_poly.entity_id
_entity_poly.type
_entity_poly.pdbx_seq_one_letter_code
_entity_poly.pdbx_strand_id
1 'polypeptide(L)'
;MAKKEMKFYLRKSAFGLASVSAALLVSSAVVAADTADSATPAVTATVKDSSADKEATALKAEAELTTAKADLVAAEAAIAAAKAEFDTAQADLATAEATIAELEQKIPELEKKIQETQEKLNRENTPSPGRIVSDDEDDTEARRLIAEKAALKAELQKTKEALDTAKRAYAGIEERKQVAAAKLDAANKAFAGVEEKHAQAMAKFAEAFAAYKEAVKAELKAAGASDFYTKKIDSANTVAGVNTLREMILDSIAKPEVEPEAKPEPKPEPKPEPKPEPKPEPKPEPKPEPKPEPKPEPKPEPKPEPKPKPQPKPAPAPKPEAKKEEKKAAPKQDANKLPSTGEATNPFFTAAALAVMAGAGVAAVSTRRKEN
;
A
#
# COMPACT_ATOMS: atom_id res chain seq x y z
N MET A 1 -6.61 -45.65 14.79
CA MET A 1 -7.43 -44.42 14.90
C MET A 1 -6.61 -43.38 15.64
N ALA A 2 -6.10 -42.37 14.93
CA ALA A 2 -5.21 -41.35 15.48
C ALA A 2 -5.93 -39.98 15.45
N LYS A 3 -6.04 -39.35 16.62
CA LYS A 3 -6.65 -38.02 16.81
C LYS A 3 -5.71 -36.97 16.22
N LYS A 4 -6.16 -36.26 15.17
CA LYS A 4 -5.43 -35.17 14.52
C LYS A 4 -5.89 -33.85 15.14
N GLU A 5 -5.11 -33.29 16.06
CA GLU A 5 -5.36 -31.95 16.60
C GLU A 5 -4.92 -30.89 15.57
N MET A 6 -5.88 -30.07 15.11
CA MET A 6 -5.61 -28.88 14.30
C MET A 6 -5.23 -27.71 15.19
N LYS A 7 -4.00 -27.20 15.03
CA LYS A 7 -3.57 -25.92 15.63
C LYS A 7 -4.07 -24.76 14.76
N PHE A 8 -5.06 -24.02 15.24
CA PHE A 8 -5.50 -22.74 14.66
C PHE A 8 -4.47 -21.66 14.98
N TYR A 9 -3.88 -21.04 13.96
CA TYR A 9 -3.12 -19.80 14.12
C TYR A 9 -4.09 -18.61 14.11
N LEU A 10 -4.36 -18.04 15.29
CA LEU A 10 -4.98 -16.72 15.42
C LEU A 10 -3.98 -15.67 14.89
N ARG A 11 -4.28 -15.05 13.74
CA ARG A 11 -3.66 -13.77 13.37
C ARG A 11 -4.17 -12.70 14.33
N LYS A 12 -3.29 -12.18 15.19
CA LYS A 12 -3.52 -10.92 15.92
C LYS A 12 -3.54 -9.77 14.91
N SER A 13 -4.69 -9.51 14.30
CA SER A 13 -5.00 -8.20 13.73
C SER A 13 -5.41 -7.28 14.88
N ALA A 14 -4.65 -6.22 15.08
CA ALA A 14 -4.93 -5.18 16.06
C ALA A 14 -6.24 -4.47 15.70
N PHE A 15 -7.33 -4.91 16.34
CA PHE A 15 -8.59 -4.18 16.43
C PHE A 15 -8.40 -3.15 17.56
N GLY A 16 -8.16 -1.90 17.20
CA GLY A 16 -8.22 -0.77 18.13
C GLY A 16 -9.69 -0.40 18.35
N LEU A 17 -10.18 -0.59 19.57
CA LEU A 17 -11.52 -0.22 20.02
C LEU A 17 -11.67 1.28 20.29
N ALA A 18 -12.92 1.75 20.15
CA ALA A 18 -13.56 2.95 20.72
C ALA A 18 -13.28 4.29 20.02
N SER A 19 -14.27 5.15 19.72
CA SER A 19 -15.64 5.28 20.25
C SER A 19 -16.65 5.71 19.18
N VAL A 20 -17.79 5.03 19.15
CA VAL A 20 -19.04 5.53 18.54
C VAL A 20 -19.61 6.57 19.51
N SER A 21 -19.49 7.85 19.18
CA SER A 21 -20.26 8.90 19.86
C SER A 21 -21.53 9.17 19.05
N ALA A 22 -22.62 8.58 19.52
CA ALA A 22 -23.97 8.95 19.10
C ALA A 22 -24.26 10.37 19.60
N ALA A 23 -24.27 11.36 18.69
CA ALA A 23 -24.77 12.69 18.99
C ALA A 23 -26.30 12.69 18.86
N LEU A 24 -26.98 12.57 20.01
CA LEU A 24 -28.41 12.76 20.14
C LEU A 24 -28.69 14.27 20.04
N LEU A 25 -29.16 14.73 18.87
CA LEU A 25 -29.56 16.11 18.65
C LEU A 25 -30.85 16.39 19.45
N VAL A 26 -30.71 16.94 20.65
CA VAL A 26 -31.80 17.64 21.33
C VAL A 26 -31.74 19.11 20.91
N SER A 27 -32.56 19.48 19.93
CA SER A 27 -32.86 20.87 19.61
C SER A 27 -33.72 21.46 20.72
N SER A 28 -33.12 22.27 21.60
CA SER A 28 -33.87 23.23 22.42
C SER A 28 -33.83 24.60 21.76
N ALA A 29 -34.95 24.97 21.14
CA ALA A 29 -35.21 26.33 20.68
C ALA A 29 -35.42 27.24 21.90
N VAL A 30 -34.57 28.26 22.07
CA VAL A 30 -34.82 29.37 22.99
C VAL A 30 -35.78 30.34 22.32
N VAL A 31 -36.98 30.43 22.89
CA VAL A 31 -37.94 31.52 22.67
C VAL A 31 -37.43 32.74 23.45
N ALA A 32 -37.23 33.85 22.75
CA ALA A 32 -36.98 35.15 23.35
C ALA A 32 -38.29 35.67 23.99
N ALA A 33 -38.28 35.85 25.30
CA ALA A 33 -39.30 36.63 26.01
C ALA A 33 -38.62 37.84 26.65
N ASP A 34 -39.01 39.00 26.14
CA ASP A 34 -38.66 40.34 26.58
C ASP A 34 -39.38 40.64 27.91
N THR A 35 -38.67 41.08 28.95
CA THR A 35 -39.19 41.97 29.99
C THR A 35 -38.03 42.63 30.76
N ALA A 36 -38.22 43.92 31.03
CA ALA A 36 -37.26 44.86 31.56
C ALA A 36 -37.12 44.83 33.09
N ASP A 37 -36.08 45.55 33.54
CA ASP A 37 -35.95 46.28 34.81
C ASP A 37 -35.28 45.58 36.01
N SER A 38 -33.99 45.88 36.21
CA SER A 38 -33.46 46.56 37.41
C SER A 38 -31.93 46.45 37.47
N ALA A 39 -31.31 47.51 37.98
CA ALA A 39 -29.89 47.79 37.91
C ALA A 39 -29.02 46.87 38.78
N THR A 40 -28.11 46.12 38.13
CA THR A 40 -26.77 45.74 38.61
C THR A 40 -25.88 45.59 37.37
N PRO A 41 -24.63 46.06 37.33
CA PRO A 41 -23.73 45.76 36.23
C PRO A 41 -23.21 44.33 36.42
N ALA A 42 -24.08 43.34 36.20
CA ALA A 42 -23.63 41.98 35.97
C ALA A 42 -22.89 41.99 34.64
N VAL A 43 -21.56 41.92 34.71
CA VAL A 43 -20.70 41.60 33.57
C VAL A 43 -20.92 40.14 33.22
N THR A 44 -22.14 39.78 32.81
CA THR A 44 -22.37 38.59 31.99
C THR A 44 -22.06 39.02 30.57
N ALA A 45 -20.77 39.24 30.30
CA ALA A 45 -20.27 39.16 28.94
C ALA A 45 -20.61 37.74 28.47
N THR A 46 -21.67 37.63 27.69
CA THR A 46 -21.92 36.46 26.87
C THR A 46 -20.71 36.33 25.96
N VAL A 47 -19.69 35.59 26.42
CA VAL A 47 -18.60 35.10 25.60
C VAL A 47 -19.27 34.21 24.58
N LYS A 48 -19.68 34.80 23.46
CA LYS A 48 -20.32 34.11 22.36
C LYS A 48 -19.34 33.03 21.95
N ASP A 49 -19.70 31.78 22.22
CA ASP A 49 -18.84 30.59 22.25
C ASP A 49 -18.39 30.15 20.84
N SER A 50 -17.81 31.10 20.10
CA SER A 50 -17.30 30.91 18.74
C SER A 50 -16.07 30.00 18.70
N SER A 51 -15.50 29.67 19.85
CA SER A 51 -14.40 28.72 19.96
C SER A 51 -14.86 27.28 19.73
N ALA A 52 -16.04 26.90 20.23
CA ALA A 52 -16.60 25.55 20.03
C ALA A 52 -16.92 25.27 18.55
N ASP A 53 -17.51 26.24 17.84
CA ASP A 53 -17.80 26.12 16.41
C ASP A 53 -16.52 25.96 15.57
N LYS A 54 -15.46 26.68 15.96
CA LYS A 54 -14.15 26.59 15.31
C LYS A 54 -13.43 25.27 15.65
N GLU A 55 -13.57 24.75 16.86
CA GLU A 55 -13.09 23.40 17.25
C GLU A 55 -13.76 22.33 16.39
N ALA A 56 -15.09 22.38 16.24
CA ALA A 56 -15.83 21.45 15.39
C ALA A 56 -15.41 21.54 13.91
N THR A 57 -15.14 22.75 13.42
CA THR A 57 -14.64 22.97 12.05
C THR A 57 -13.24 22.39 11.85
N ALA A 58 -12.34 22.56 12.84
CA ALA A 58 -11.00 22.00 12.81
C ALA A 58 -11.03 20.45 12.83
N LEU A 59 -11.86 19.85 13.69
CA LEU A 59 -12.05 18.40 13.75
C LEU A 59 -12.61 17.84 12.43
N LYS A 60 -13.58 18.53 11.82
CA LYS A 60 -14.10 18.15 10.50
C LYS A 60 -13.00 18.20 9.43
N ALA A 61 -12.19 19.26 9.43
CA ALA A 61 -11.09 19.38 8.49
C ALA A 61 -10.02 18.30 8.69
N GLU A 62 -9.77 17.87 9.93
CA GLU A 62 -8.87 16.75 10.24
C GLU A 62 -9.42 15.43 9.69
N ALA A 63 -10.72 15.17 9.86
CA ALA A 63 -11.38 14.01 9.26
C ALA A 63 -11.33 14.03 7.72
N GLU A 64 -11.54 15.19 7.09
CA GLU A 64 -11.38 15.36 5.65
C GLU A 64 -9.93 15.10 5.20
N LEU A 65 -8.92 15.59 5.95
CA LEU A 65 -7.52 15.34 5.67
C LEU A 65 -7.17 13.85 5.76
N THR A 66 -7.66 13.13 6.78
CA THR A 66 -7.42 11.69 6.91
C THR A 66 -8.03 10.90 5.75
N THR A 67 -9.22 11.27 5.31
CA THR A 67 -9.88 10.68 4.15
C THR A 67 -9.09 10.94 2.87
N ALA A 68 -8.67 12.19 2.64
CA ALA A 68 -7.87 12.57 1.48
C ALA A 68 -6.51 11.83 1.43
N LYS A 69 -5.87 11.59 2.58
CA LYS A 69 -4.66 10.75 2.66
C LYS A 69 -4.94 9.32 2.24
N ALA A 70 -6.06 8.73 2.67
CA ALA A 70 -6.44 7.38 2.30
C ALA A 70 -6.72 7.26 0.79
N ASP A 71 -7.41 8.25 0.20
CA ASP A 71 -7.68 8.31 -1.24
C ASP A 71 -6.39 8.43 -2.06
N LEU A 72 -5.42 9.23 -1.59
CA LEU A 72 -4.11 9.36 -2.22
C LEU A 72 -3.37 8.01 -2.25
N VAL A 73 -3.30 7.33 -1.10
CA VAL A 73 -2.67 6.00 -0.98
C VAL A 73 -3.36 4.97 -1.89
N ALA A 74 -4.69 5.02 -1.98
CA ALA A 74 -5.45 4.14 -2.87
C ALA A 74 -5.13 4.42 -4.36
N ALA A 75 -4.99 5.69 -4.74
CA ALA A 75 -4.63 6.07 -6.10
C ALA A 75 -3.18 5.66 -6.45
N GLU A 76 -2.24 5.81 -5.51
CA GLU A 76 -0.86 5.33 -5.65
C GLU A 76 -0.78 3.81 -5.85
N ALA A 77 -1.55 3.06 -5.05
CA ALA A 77 -1.64 1.61 -5.21
C ALA A 77 -2.26 1.20 -6.56
N ALA A 78 -3.28 1.92 -7.02
CA ALA A 78 -3.93 1.65 -8.31
C ALA A 78 -2.98 1.87 -9.50
N ILE A 79 -2.20 2.95 -9.50
CA ILE A 79 -1.23 3.18 -10.59
C ILE A 79 -0.07 2.16 -10.55
N ALA A 80 0.35 1.73 -9.36
CA ALA A 80 1.37 0.70 -9.23
C ALA A 80 0.89 -0.64 -9.80
N ALA A 81 -0.35 -1.04 -9.48
CA ALA A 81 -0.97 -2.24 -10.02
C ALA A 81 -1.12 -2.16 -11.55
N ALA A 82 -1.61 -1.04 -12.08
CA ALA A 82 -1.78 -0.85 -13.52
C ALA A 82 -0.44 -0.87 -14.28
N LYS A 83 0.65 -0.36 -13.69
CA LYS A 83 2.00 -0.47 -14.26
C LYS A 83 2.49 -1.91 -14.30
N ALA A 84 2.29 -2.67 -13.22
CA ALA A 84 2.67 -4.07 -13.18
C ALA A 84 1.90 -4.93 -14.21
N GLU A 85 0.60 -4.69 -14.37
CA GLU A 85 -0.21 -5.34 -15.42
C GLU A 85 0.32 -5.00 -16.83
N PHE A 86 0.66 -3.73 -17.07
CA PHE A 86 1.22 -3.28 -18.33
C PHE A 86 2.56 -3.92 -18.67
N ASP A 87 3.48 -3.98 -17.71
CA ASP A 87 4.81 -4.58 -17.90
C ASP A 87 4.70 -6.08 -18.17
N THR A 88 3.80 -6.78 -17.47
CA THR A 88 3.52 -8.21 -17.70
C THR A 88 2.96 -8.44 -19.09
N ALA A 89 1.96 -7.65 -19.50
CA ALA A 89 1.36 -7.78 -20.82
C ALA A 89 2.35 -7.45 -21.95
N GLN A 90 3.28 -6.52 -21.72
CA GLN A 90 4.36 -6.24 -22.68
C GLN A 90 5.31 -7.43 -22.82
N ALA A 91 5.66 -8.10 -21.73
CA ALA A 91 6.51 -9.30 -21.75
C ALA A 91 5.83 -10.47 -22.48
N ASP A 92 4.52 -10.66 -22.27
CA ASP A 92 3.73 -11.69 -22.95
C ASP A 92 3.67 -11.43 -24.46
N LEU A 93 3.46 -10.18 -24.87
CA LEU A 93 3.51 -9.76 -26.28
C LEU A 93 4.87 -10.07 -26.91
N ALA A 94 5.96 -9.67 -26.25
CA ALA A 94 7.31 -9.94 -26.75
C ALA A 94 7.59 -11.43 -26.90
N THR A 95 7.11 -12.25 -25.96
CA THR A 95 7.25 -13.72 -26.01
C THR A 95 6.48 -14.33 -27.18
N ALA A 96 5.25 -13.86 -27.42
CA ALA A 96 4.44 -14.30 -28.55
C ALA A 96 5.07 -13.91 -29.91
N GLU A 97 5.59 -12.69 -30.02
CA GLU A 97 6.30 -12.23 -31.22
C GLU A 97 7.58 -13.03 -31.49
N ALA A 98 8.36 -13.36 -30.44
CA ALA A 98 9.53 -14.22 -30.56
C ALA A 98 9.17 -15.64 -31.02
N THR A 99 8.09 -16.21 -30.48
CA THR A 99 7.60 -17.55 -30.86
C THR A 99 7.16 -17.57 -32.33
N ILE A 100 6.47 -16.52 -32.78
CA ILE A 100 6.08 -16.37 -34.19
C ILE A 100 7.31 -16.32 -35.08
N ALA A 101 8.34 -15.53 -34.73
CA ALA A 101 9.57 -15.44 -35.51
C ALA A 101 10.29 -16.79 -35.62
N GLU A 102 10.34 -17.57 -34.52
CA GLU A 102 10.92 -18.91 -34.52
C GLU A 102 10.16 -19.89 -35.43
N LEU A 103 8.82 -19.87 -35.37
CA LEU A 103 7.97 -20.70 -36.22
C LEU A 103 8.10 -20.31 -37.72
N GLU A 104 8.16 -19.02 -38.01
CA GLU A 104 8.39 -18.49 -39.37
C GLU A 104 9.75 -18.88 -39.94
N GLN A 105 10.76 -19.14 -39.10
CA GLN A 105 12.05 -19.69 -39.52
C GLN A 105 12.01 -21.22 -39.71
N LYS A 106 11.38 -21.97 -38.80
CA LYS A 106 11.38 -23.45 -38.84
C LYS A 106 10.58 -24.03 -40.01
N ILE A 107 9.47 -23.38 -40.40
CA ILE A 107 8.60 -23.85 -41.48
C ILE A 107 9.34 -23.96 -42.83
N PRO A 108 10.08 -22.95 -43.33
CA PRO A 108 10.81 -23.07 -44.59
C PRO A 108 11.98 -24.07 -44.52
N GLU A 109 12.62 -24.23 -43.36
CA GLU A 109 13.65 -25.27 -43.18
C GLU A 109 13.07 -26.69 -43.32
N LEU A 110 11.89 -26.93 -42.77
CA LEU A 110 11.14 -28.18 -42.96
C LEU A 110 10.68 -28.36 -44.42
N GLU A 111 10.25 -27.30 -45.09
CA GLU A 111 9.91 -27.34 -46.52
C GLU A 111 11.07 -27.81 -47.37
N LYS A 112 12.28 -27.32 -47.10
CA LYS A 112 13.50 -27.77 -47.77
C LYS A 112 13.80 -29.25 -47.50
N LYS A 113 13.69 -29.70 -46.25
CA LYS A 113 13.90 -31.12 -45.88
C LYS A 113 12.90 -32.06 -46.56
N ILE A 114 11.64 -31.66 -46.66
CA ILE A 114 10.61 -32.42 -47.37
C ILE A 114 10.98 -32.54 -48.86
N GLN A 115 11.41 -31.45 -49.51
CA GLN A 115 11.84 -31.49 -50.91
C GLN A 115 13.04 -32.41 -51.13
N GLU A 116 14.08 -32.30 -50.29
CA GLU A 116 15.26 -33.17 -50.37
C GLU A 116 14.91 -34.66 -50.18
N THR A 117 14.01 -34.96 -49.25
CA THR A 117 13.55 -36.34 -48.99
C THR A 117 12.73 -36.88 -50.17
N GLN A 118 11.85 -36.06 -50.75
CA GLN A 118 11.08 -36.43 -51.94
C GLN A 118 11.98 -36.64 -53.17
N GLU A 119 13.02 -35.82 -53.35
CA GLU A 119 14.01 -36.00 -54.41
C GLU A 119 14.80 -37.30 -54.25
N LYS A 120 15.16 -37.68 -53.01
CA LYS A 120 15.81 -38.97 -52.73
C LYS A 120 14.90 -40.14 -53.09
N LEU A 121 13.64 -40.12 -52.64
CA LEU A 121 12.63 -41.12 -52.96
C LEU A 121 12.44 -41.26 -54.48
N ASN A 122 12.39 -40.13 -55.21
CA ASN A 122 12.26 -40.12 -56.67
C ASN A 122 13.51 -40.64 -57.39
N ARG A 123 14.72 -40.42 -56.84
CA ARG A 123 15.97 -40.96 -57.40
C ARG A 123 16.10 -42.47 -57.18
N GLU A 124 15.67 -42.97 -56.02
CA GLU A 124 15.70 -44.40 -55.70
C GLU A 124 14.63 -45.22 -56.44
N ASN A 125 13.48 -44.62 -56.76
CA ASN A 125 12.42 -45.23 -57.58
C ASN A 125 12.69 -45.22 -59.10
N THR A 126 13.93 -44.99 -59.53
CA THR A 126 14.31 -45.19 -60.93
C THR A 126 14.38 -46.70 -61.24
N PRO A 127 13.76 -47.19 -62.34
CA PRO A 127 13.55 -48.62 -62.54
C PRO A 127 14.87 -49.33 -62.87
N SER A 128 15.50 -49.93 -61.85
CA SER A 128 16.55 -50.93 -62.04
C SER A 128 15.95 -52.33 -61.85
N PRO A 129 16.13 -53.27 -62.80
CA PRO A 129 15.54 -54.60 -62.69
C PRO A 129 16.17 -55.36 -61.52
N GLY A 130 15.37 -55.73 -60.51
CA GLY A 130 15.74 -56.72 -59.49
C GLY A 130 15.98 -56.24 -58.06
N ARG A 131 15.67 -54.98 -57.70
CA ARG A 131 15.81 -54.51 -56.31
C ARG A 131 14.48 -54.71 -55.55
N ILE A 132 14.49 -55.54 -54.50
CA ILE A 132 13.40 -55.61 -53.52
C ILE A 132 13.44 -54.30 -52.76
N VAL A 133 12.38 -53.52 -52.89
CA VAL A 133 12.32 -52.16 -52.36
C VAL A 133 11.97 -52.24 -50.87
N SER A 134 12.85 -51.73 -50.03
CA SER A 134 12.53 -51.43 -48.64
C SER A 134 11.77 -50.10 -48.61
N ASP A 135 10.57 -50.09 -49.21
CA ASP A 135 9.80 -48.88 -49.57
C ASP A 135 9.20 -48.12 -48.36
N ASP A 136 9.19 -48.73 -47.17
CA ASP A 136 8.35 -48.23 -46.07
C ASP A 136 8.98 -47.09 -45.24
N GLU A 137 10.30 -47.02 -45.07
CA GLU A 137 10.91 -46.08 -44.10
C GLU A 137 10.98 -44.63 -44.61
N ASP A 138 11.45 -44.39 -45.85
CA ASP A 138 11.59 -43.03 -46.41
C ASP A 138 10.23 -42.39 -46.76
N ASP A 139 9.24 -43.17 -47.20
CA ASP A 139 7.86 -42.69 -47.38
C ASP A 139 7.19 -42.35 -46.04
N THR A 140 7.52 -43.11 -44.98
CA THR A 140 7.07 -42.81 -43.61
C THR A 140 7.70 -41.52 -43.08
N GLU A 141 8.98 -41.27 -43.33
CA GLU A 141 9.66 -40.04 -42.92
C GLU A 141 9.15 -38.81 -43.68
N ALA A 142 8.90 -38.93 -45.00
CA ALA A 142 8.29 -37.84 -45.79
C ALA A 142 6.90 -37.47 -45.25
N ARG A 143 6.05 -38.46 -44.95
CA ARG A 143 4.72 -38.25 -44.33
C ARG A 143 4.83 -37.61 -42.94
N ARG A 144 5.80 -38.03 -42.14
CA ARG A 144 6.07 -37.45 -40.81
C ARG A 144 6.44 -35.97 -40.91
N LEU A 145 7.37 -35.60 -41.81
CA LEU A 145 7.80 -34.21 -42.00
C LEU A 145 6.65 -33.33 -42.52
N ILE A 146 5.79 -33.86 -43.40
CA ILE A 146 4.58 -33.16 -43.87
C ILE A 146 3.61 -32.91 -42.70
N ALA A 147 3.39 -33.91 -41.85
CA ALA A 147 2.54 -33.78 -40.66
C ALA A 147 3.12 -32.77 -39.65
N GLU A 148 4.43 -32.79 -39.41
CA GLU A 148 5.13 -31.82 -38.55
C GLU A 148 4.99 -30.40 -39.07
N LYS A 149 5.20 -30.19 -40.38
CA LYS A 149 4.98 -28.89 -41.03
C LYS A 149 3.54 -28.40 -40.87
N ALA A 150 2.56 -29.29 -41.05
CA ALA A 150 1.15 -28.93 -40.87
C ALA A 150 0.86 -28.52 -39.41
N ALA A 151 1.44 -29.23 -38.43
CA ALA A 151 1.33 -28.90 -37.02
C ALA A 151 1.96 -27.53 -36.70
N LEU A 152 3.18 -27.24 -37.18
CA LEU A 152 3.82 -25.94 -36.97
C LEU A 152 3.06 -24.78 -37.65
N LYS A 153 2.47 -25.01 -38.83
CA LYS A 153 1.60 -23.99 -39.47
C LYS A 153 0.34 -23.72 -38.65
N ALA A 154 -0.27 -24.77 -38.09
CA ALA A 154 -1.42 -24.60 -37.20
C ALA A 154 -1.04 -23.87 -35.90
N GLU A 155 0.12 -24.17 -35.33
CA GLU A 155 0.66 -23.47 -34.16
C GLU A 155 0.98 -22.00 -34.46
N LEU A 156 1.57 -21.70 -35.61
CA LEU A 156 1.85 -20.34 -36.07
C LEU A 156 0.55 -19.53 -36.21
N GLN A 157 -0.46 -20.11 -36.84
CA GLN A 157 -1.76 -19.46 -37.00
C GLN A 157 -2.40 -19.18 -35.62
N LYS A 158 -2.46 -20.20 -34.75
CA LYS A 158 -2.99 -20.06 -33.40
C LYS A 158 -2.26 -18.98 -32.60
N THR A 159 -0.93 -18.92 -32.71
CA THR A 159 -0.11 -17.92 -32.01
C THR A 159 -0.34 -16.52 -32.56
N LYS A 160 -0.55 -16.35 -33.87
CA LYS A 160 -0.92 -15.05 -34.47
C LYS A 160 -2.28 -14.56 -34.00
N GLU A 161 -3.29 -15.45 -33.95
CA GLU A 161 -4.62 -15.11 -33.42
C GLU A 161 -4.57 -14.74 -31.94
N ALA A 162 -3.75 -15.45 -31.15
CA ALA A 162 -3.50 -15.12 -29.75
C ALA A 162 -2.78 -13.77 -29.60
N LEU A 163 -1.80 -13.47 -30.45
CA LEU A 163 -1.09 -12.18 -30.45
C LEU A 163 -2.03 -11.02 -30.74
N ASP A 164 -2.91 -11.15 -31.74
CA ASP A 164 -3.90 -10.11 -32.06
C ASP A 164 -4.88 -9.89 -30.90
N THR A 165 -5.28 -10.96 -30.22
CA THR A 165 -6.11 -10.88 -29.02
C THR A 165 -5.37 -10.17 -27.88
N ALA A 166 -4.10 -10.52 -27.65
CA ALA A 166 -3.25 -9.90 -26.65
C ALA A 166 -3.00 -8.41 -26.95
N LYS A 167 -2.80 -8.03 -28.22
CA LYS A 167 -2.64 -6.62 -28.63
C LYS A 167 -3.88 -5.78 -28.31
N ARG A 168 -5.08 -6.34 -28.53
CA ARG A 168 -6.35 -5.67 -28.13
C ARG A 168 -6.45 -5.54 -26.61
N ALA A 169 -6.11 -6.60 -25.87
CA ALA A 169 -6.12 -6.56 -24.40
C ALA A 169 -5.11 -5.53 -23.86
N TYR A 170 -3.91 -5.46 -24.44
CA TYR A 170 -2.86 -4.51 -24.09
C TYR A 170 -3.31 -3.05 -24.26
N ALA A 171 -4.00 -2.72 -25.35
CA ALA A 171 -4.56 -1.38 -25.53
C ALA A 171 -5.51 -0.98 -24.38
N GLY A 172 -6.35 -1.92 -23.92
CA GLY A 172 -7.21 -1.70 -22.75
C GLY A 172 -6.44 -1.62 -21.42
N ILE A 173 -5.29 -2.28 -21.29
CA ILE A 173 -4.40 -2.15 -20.13
C ILE A 173 -3.72 -0.77 -20.12
N GLU A 174 -3.27 -0.31 -21.29
CA GLU A 174 -2.66 1.01 -21.44
C GLU A 174 -3.64 2.14 -21.11
N GLU A 175 -4.90 2.03 -21.56
CA GLU A 175 -5.96 2.96 -21.17
C GLU A 175 -6.20 2.95 -19.66
N ARG A 176 -6.30 1.77 -19.04
CA ARG A 176 -6.44 1.65 -17.57
C ARG A 176 -5.27 2.30 -16.81
N LYS A 177 -4.04 2.15 -17.31
CA LYS A 177 -2.85 2.81 -16.76
C LYS A 177 -2.93 4.34 -16.88
N GLN A 178 -3.39 4.86 -18.02
CA GLN A 178 -3.60 6.31 -18.19
C GLN A 178 -4.69 6.84 -17.26
N VAL A 179 -5.81 6.13 -17.13
CA VAL A 179 -6.89 6.50 -16.20
C VAL A 179 -6.39 6.48 -14.75
N ALA A 180 -5.60 5.48 -14.36
CA ALA A 180 -5.00 5.42 -13.03
C ALA A 180 -4.03 6.58 -12.77
N ALA A 181 -3.24 6.98 -13.78
CA ALA A 181 -2.34 8.13 -13.68
C ALA A 181 -3.12 9.45 -13.50
N ALA A 182 -4.14 9.67 -14.31
CA ALA A 182 -5.01 10.83 -14.20
C ALA A 182 -5.73 10.90 -12.84
N LYS A 183 -6.14 9.76 -12.30
CA LYS A 183 -6.73 9.67 -10.94
C LYS A 183 -5.72 10.04 -9.86
N LEU A 184 -4.47 9.60 -9.96
CA LEU A 184 -3.43 9.98 -9.02
C LEU A 184 -3.13 11.48 -9.08
N ASP A 185 -3.07 12.07 -10.28
CA ASP A 185 -2.87 13.52 -10.44
C ASP A 185 -4.05 14.31 -9.83
N ALA A 186 -5.28 13.86 -10.08
CA ALA A 186 -6.47 14.47 -9.48
C ALA A 186 -6.48 14.34 -7.94
N ALA A 187 -6.09 13.18 -7.41
CA ALA A 187 -5.99 12.94 -5.97
C ALA A 187 -4.92 13.83 -5.32
N ASN A 188 -3.74 13.98 -5.93
CA ASN A 188 -2.69 14.89 -5.44
C ASN A 188 -3.18 16.34 -5.39
N LYS A 189 -3.85 16.80 -6.45
CA LYS A 189 -4.40 18.16 -6.50
C LYS A 189 -5.49 18.38 -5.44
N ALA A 190 -6.37 17.39 -5.25
CA ALA A 190 -7.40 17.44 -4.22
C ALA A 190 -6.78 17.46 -2.82
N PHE A 191 -5.78 16.61 -2.59
CA PHE A 191 -5.05 16.52 -1.32
C PHE A 191 -4.42 17.85 -0.93
N ALA A 192 -3.72 18.52 -1.86
CA ALA A 192 -3.14 19.84 -1.60
C ALA A 192 -4.21 20.88 -1.17
N GLY A 193 -5.38 20.87 -1.82
CA GLY A 193 -6.48 21.76 -1.43
C GLY A 193 -7.10 21.43 -0.07
N VAL A 194 -7.13 20.15 0.32
CA VAL A 194 -7.60 19.73 1.65
C VAL A 194 -6.58 20.09 2.73
N GLU A 195 -5.28 19.92 2.45
CA GLU A 195 -4.20 20.28 3.37
C GLU A 195 -4.20 21.78 3.69
N GLU A 196 -4.40 22.64 2.67
CA GLU A 196 -4.53 24.08 2.87
C GLU A 196 -5.75 24.43 3.75
N LYS A 197 -6.92 23.84 3.46
CA LYS A 197 -8.13 24.07 4.26
C LYS A 197 -7.95 23.61 5.71
N HIS A 198 -7.30 22.46 5.92
CA HIS A 198 -6.97 21.95 7.24
C HIS A 198 -6.06 22.92 8.00
N ALA A 199 -4.99 23.39 7.37
CA ALA A 199 -4.09 24.37 7.97
C ALA A 199 -4.83 25.67 8.37
N GLN A 200 -5.69 26.17 7.49
CA GLN A 200 -6.51 27.36 7.78
C GLN A 200 -7.50 27.12 8.93
N ALA A 201 -8.14 25.96 8.99
CA ALA A 201 -9.08 25.63 10.06
C ALA A 201 -8.38 25.52 11.41
N MET A 202 -7.23 24.84 11.46
CA MET A 202 -6.41 24.73 12.67
C MET A 202 -5.87 26.07 13.15
N ALA A 203 -5.43 26.95 12.25
CA ALA A 203 -4.97 28.29 12.59
C ALA A 203 -6.11 29.14 13.19
N LYS A 204 -7.30 29.13 12.55
CA LYS A 204 -8.48 29.85 13.05
C LYS A 204 -8.95 29.33 14.40
N PHE A 205 -8.87 28.02 14.63
CA PHE A 205 -9.16 27.43 15.93
C PHE A 205 -8.13 27.88 16.98
N ALA A 206 -6.84 27.79 16.68
CA ALA A 206 -5.78 28.20 17.61
C ALA A 206 -5.92 29.66 18.06
N GLU A 207 -6.20 30.58 17.12
CA GLU A 207 -6.42 31.99 17.42
C GLU A 207 -7.66 32.19 18.32
N ALA A 208 -8.77 31.55 17.99
CA ALA A 208 -10.01 31.67 18.76
C ALA A 208 -9.90 31.04 20.14
N PHE A 209 -9.22 29.91 20.24
CA PHE A 209 -9.02 29.19 21.49
C PHE A 209 -8.10 29.96 22.43
N ALA A 210 -7.06 30.61 21.91
CA ALA A 210 -6.23 31.53 22.69
C ALA A 210 -7.04 32.71 23.22
N ALA A 211 -7.84 33.37 22.37
CA ALA A 211 -8.70 34.49 22.79
C ALA A 211 -9.73 34.05 23.85
N TYR A 212 -10.31 32.85 23.68
CA TYR A 212 -11.25 32.27 24.62
C TYR A 212 -10.59 31.95 25.97
N LYS A 213 -9.39 31.37 25.99
CA LYS A 213 -8.61 31.16 27.23
C LYS A 213 -8.34 32.47 27.97
N GLU A 214 -7.95 33.53 27.25
CA GLU A 214 -7.72 34.84 27.88
C GLU A 214 -9.01 35.42 28.46
N ALA A 215 -10.13 35.31 27.76
CA ALA A 215 -11.43 35.76 28.26
C ALA A 215 -11.84 35.03 29.55
N VAL A 216 -11.69 33.70 29.59
CA VAL A 216 -11.98 32.89 30.78
C VAL A 216 -11.03 33.24 31.93
N LYS A 217 -9.73 33.42 31.67
CA LYS A 217 -8.77 33.85 32.70
C LYS A 217 -9.13 35.21 33.27
N ALA A 218 -9.54 36.16 32.43
CA ALA A 218 -9.97 37.49 32.88
C ALA A 218 -11.23 37.43 33.77
N GLU A 219 -12.20 36.60 33.39
CA GLU A 219 -13.41 36.36 34.19
C GLU A 219 -13.08 35.73 35.56
N LEU A 220 -12.26 34.68 35.57
CA LEU A 220 -11.85 34.01 36.81
C LEU A 220 -11.09 34.95 37.74
N LYS A 221 -10.20 35.81 37.20
CA LYS A 221 -9.51 36.84 37.98
C LYS A 221 -10.49 37.87 38.56
N ALA A 222 -11.47 38.31 37.78
CA ALA A 222 -12.51 39.23 38.24
C ALA A 222 -13.38 38.63 39.36
N ALA A 223 -13.58 37.30 39.35
CA ALA A 223 -14.25 36.56 40.41
C ALA A 223 -13.38 36.30 41.65
N GLY A 224 -12.07 36.65 41.64
CA GLY A 224 -11.15 36.43 42.77
C GLY A 224 -10.39 35.11 42.74
N ALA A 225 -10.35 34.40 41.60
CA ALA A 225 -9.56 33.18 41.46
C ALA A 225 -8.06 33.46 41.56
N SER A 226 -7.31 32.56 42.22
CA SER A 226 -5.85 32.63 42.32
C SER A 226 -5.15 32.37 40.97
N ASP A 227 -3.91 32.85 40.84
CA ASP A 227 -3.06 32.63 39.65
C ASP A 227 -2.78 31.14 39.36
N PHE A 228 -2.92 30.27 40.36
CA PHE A 228 -2.80 28.82 40.15
C PHE A 228 -3.85 28.29 39.17
N TYR A 229 -5.10 28.78 39.28
CA TYR A 229 -6.20 28.32 38.44
C TYR A 229 -6.12 28.86 37.01
N THR A 230 -5.67 30.10 36.85
CA THR A 230 -5.45 30.67 35.51
C THR A 230 -4.37 29.91 34.74
N LYS A 231 -3.32 29.44 35.43
CA LYS A 231 -2.31 28.56 34.84
C LYS A 231 -2.86 27.18 34.45
N LYS A 232 -3.86 26.65 35.15
CA LYS A 232 -4.55 25.41 34.74
C LYS A 232 -5.36 25.61 33.45
N ILE A 233 -5.98 26.79 33.26
CA ILE A 233 -6.67 27.11 31.99
C ILE A 233 -5.71 27.07 30.80
N ASP A 234 -4.48 27.55 30.97
CA ASP A 234 -3.47 27.50 29.91
C ASP A 234 -3.15 26.07 29.46
N SER A 235 -3.17 25.11 30.38
CA SER A 235 -2.87 23.70 30.13
C SER A 235 -4.00 22.92 29.42
N ALA A 236 -5.22 23.45 29.38
CA ALA A 236 -6.34 22.78 28.73
C ALA A 236 -6.24 22.89 27.20
N ASN A 237 -6.51 21.79 26.48
CA ASN A 237 -6.35 21.73 25.02
C ASN A 237 -7.68 21.78 24.24
N THR A 238 -8.82 21.75 24.92
CA THR A 238 -10.16 21.74 24.31
C THR A 238 -11.05 22.80 24.94
N VAL A 239 -12.07 23.27 24.21
CA VAL A 239 -13.04 24.24 24.74
C VAL A 239 -13.82 23.65 25.90
N ALA A 240 -14.23 22.38 25.79
CA ALA A 240 -14.89 21.67 26.88
C ALA A 240 -14.00 21.56 28.14
N GLY A 241 -12.70 21.32 27.97
CA GLY A 241 -11.76 21.27 29.09
C GLY A 241 -11.60 22.61 29.81
N VAL A 242 -11.59 23.71 29.07
CA VAL A 242 -11.57 25.06 29.64
C VAL A 242 -12.90 25.40 30.32
N ASN A 243 -14.05 25.09 29.69
CA ASN A 243 -15.39 25.31 30.26
C ASN A 243 -15.59 24.54 31.58
N THR A 244 -15.21 23.26 31.63
CA THR A 244 -15.31 22.46 32.87
C THR A 244 -14.44 23.00 33.99
N LEU A 245 -13.20 23.42 33.69
CA LEU A 245 -12.33 24.08 34.67
C LEU A 245 -12.95 25.40 35.16
N ARG A 246 -13.46 26.23 34.23
CA ARG A 246 -14.13 27.49 34.56
C ARG A 246 -15.29 27.27 35.54
N GLU A 247 -16.18 26.34 35.24
CA GLU A 247 -17.34 26.04 36.10
C GLU A 247 -16.92 25.54 37.49
N MET A 248 -15.98 24.59 37.57
CA MET A 248 -15.50 24.08 38.86
C MET A 248 -14.85 25.18 39.73
N ILE A 249 -14.11 26.10 39.11
CA ILE A 249 -13.43 27.18 39.84
C ILE A 249 -14.46 28.21 40.33
N LEU A 250 -15.41 28.60 39.48
CA LEU A 250 -16.47 29.53 39.88
C LEU A 250 -17.36 28.97 41.00
N ASP A 251 -17.73 27.69 40.93
CA ASP A 251 -18.49 27.02 42.00
C ASP A 251 -17.73 27.02 43.33
N SER A 252 -16.42 26.73 43.29
CA SER A 252 -15.56 26.72 44.47
C SER A 252 -15.41 28.10 45.12
N ILE A 253 -15.49 29.18 44.34
CA ILE A 253 -15.43 30.56 44.84
C ILE A 253 -16.79 31.03 45.37
N ALA A 254 -17.88 30.62 44.72
CA ALA A 254 -19.24 31.03 45.08
C ALA A 254 -19.75 30.34 46.35
N LYS A 255 -19.16 29.19 46.73
CA LYS A 255 -19.52 28.47 47.96
C LYS A 255 -18.85 29.12 49.17
N PRO A 256 -19.58 29.79 50.07
CA PRO A 256 -18.98 30.38 51.26
C PRO A 256 -18.39 29.27 52.13
N GLU A 257 -17.12 29.45 52.49
CA GLU A 257 -16.43 28.66 53.49
C GLU A 257 -17.22 28.76 54.80
N VAL A 258 -17.89 27.67 55.19
CA VAL A 258 -18.45 27.54 56.53
C VAL A 258 -17.26 27.43 57.46
N GLU A 259 -16.95 28.51 58.19
CA GLU A 259 -16.01 28.49 59.31
C GLU A 259 -16.34 27.33 60.27
N PRO A 260 -15.32 26.64 60.78
CA PRO A 260 -15.24 26.47 62.21
C PRO A 260 -14.02 27.24 62.71
N GLU A 261 -14.26 28.46 63.22
CA GLU A 261 -13.41 29.01 64.25
C GLU A 261 -13.44 28.05 65.45
N ALA A 262 -12.34 27.33 65.69
CA ALA A 262 -12.01 26.85 67.01
C ALA A 262 -10.54 27.18 67.30
N LYS A 263 -10.38 28.16 68.20
CA LYS A 263 -9.13 28.63 68.78
C LYS A 263 -8.19 27.50 69.25
N PRO A 264 -6.88 27.76 69.31
CA PRO A 264 -5.88 26.84 69.83
C PRO A 264 -5.85 26.87 71.37
N GLU A 265 -5.88 25.71 72.01
CA GLU A 265 -5.53 25.54 73.43
C GLU A 265 -4.34 24.58 73.60
N PRO A 266 -3.58 24.70 74.72
CA PRO A 266 -2.12 24.62 74.73
C PRO A 266 -1.57 23.20 74.92
N LYS A 267 -0.30 23.03 74.49
CA LYS A 267 0.57 21.85 74.66
C LYS A 267 0.38 21.12 76.01
N PRO A 268 0.09 19.82 75.99
CA PRO A 268 0.53 18.89 77.02
C PRO A 268 1.96 18.42 76.71
N GLU A 269 2.80 18.38 77.74
CA GLU A 269 4.18 17.91 77.75
C GLU A 269 4.37 16.51 77.13
N PRO A 270 5.55 16.21 76.54
CA PRO A 270 5.84 14.90 75.97
C PRO A 270 6.00 13.87 77.09
N LYS A 271 5.09 12.89 77.14
CA LYS A 271 5.29 11.65 77.90
C LYS A 271 5.94 10.57 77.02
N PRO A 272 6.75 9.67 77.62
CA PRO A 272 7.85 9.00 76.95
C PRO A 272 7.39 7.90 75.99
N GLU A 273 8.21 7.70 74.95
CA GLU A 273 8.12 6.66 73.93
C GLU A 273 7.65 5.30 74.45
N PRO A 274 6.50 4.78 73.97
CA PRO A 274 6.29 3.34 73.97
C PRO A 274 7.12 2.72 72.84
N LYS A 275 7.95 1.75 73.24
CA LYS A 275 8.83 0.93 72.39
C LYS A 275 8.15 0.51 71.08
N PRO A 276 8.88 0.52 69.95
CA PRO A 276 8.36 0.06 68.67
C PRO A 276 8.03 -1.43 68.76
N GLU A 277 6.75 -1.77 68.61
CA GLU A 277 6.33 -3.13 68.30
C GLU A 277 6.79 -3.50 66.88
N PRO A 278 7.22 -4.76 66.67
CA PRO A 278 7.96 -5.17 65.49
C PRO A 278 7.13 -5.07 64.20
N LYS A 279 7.81 -4.58 63.16
CA LYS A 279 7.35 -4.49 61.76
C LYS A 279 6.62 -5.78 61.33
N PRO A 280 5.46 -5.67 60.67
CA PRO A 280 4.94 -6.77 59.86
C PRO A 280 6.01 -7.19 58.85
N GLU A 281 6.27 -8.49 58.77
CA GLU A 281 7.17 -9.09 57.79
C GLU A 281 6.79 -8.58 56.38
N PRO A 282 7.76 -8.09 55.59
CA PRO A 282 7.50 -7.78 54.20
C PRO A 282 7.10 -9.07 53.48
N LYS A 283 5.93 -9.04 52.84
CA LYS A 283 5.54 -10.05 51.86
C LYS A 283 6.70 -10.25 50.88
N PRO A 284 7.01 -11.49 50.48
CA PRO A 284 8.09 -11.78 49.54
C PRO A 284 7.93 -10.92 48.27
N GLU A 285 9.01 -10.24 47.90
CA GLU A 285 9.11 -9.55 46.62
C GLU A 285 8.75 -10.52 45.48
N PRO A 286 7.89 -10.12 44.53
CA PRO A 286 7.77 -10.87 43.30
C PRO A 286 9.14 -10.91 42.62
N LYS A 287 9.60 -12.15 42.32
CA LYS A 287 10.83 -12.41 41.58
C LYS A 287 10.95 -11.44 40.39
N PRO A 288 12.12 -10.85 40.15
CA PRO A 288 12.37 -10.10 38.93
C PRO A 288 12.02 -10.98 37.74
N GLU A 289 11.14 -10.50 36.87
CA GLU A 289 10.95 -11.11 35.56
C GLU A 289 12.31 -11.19 34.86
N PRO A 290 12.61 -12.32 34.20
CA PRO A 290 13.88 -12.49 33.50
C PRO A 290 14.06 -11.37 32.48
N LYS A 291 15.23 -10.72 32.54
CA LYS A 291 15.69 -9.75 31.54
C LYS A 291 15.40 -10.30 30.14
N PRO A 292 14.77 -9.51 29.25
CA PRO A 292 14.68 -9.86 27.85
C PRO A 292 16.07 -10.15 27.32
N GLU A 293 16.26 -11.31 26.71
CA GLU A 293 17.49 -11.62 25.98
C GLU A 293 17.77 -10.48 24.98
N PRO A 294 19.02 -10.01 24.88
CA PRO A 294 19.37 -9.02 23.89
C PRO A 294 19.02 -9.55 22.50
N LYS A 295 18.18 -8.76 21.80
CA LYS A 295 17.89 -8.99 20.38
C LYS A 295 19.21 -9.16 19.63
N PRO A 296 19.33 -10.17 18.76
CA PRO A 296 20.47 -10.30 17.87
C PRO A 296 20.71 -8.98 17.13
N GLU A 297 21.97 -8.54 17.13
CA GLU A 297 22.39 -7.39 16.34
C GLU A 297 21.93 -7.57 14.88
N PRO A 298 21.34 -6.54 14.26
CA PRO A 298 21.02 -6.60 12.85
C PRO A 298 22.32 -6.82 12.06
N LYS A 299 22.33 -7.89 11.25
CA LYS A 299 23.39 -8.11 10.26
C LYS A 299 23.59 -6.83 9.45
N PRO A 300 24.84 -6.41 9.22
CA PRO A 300 25.14 -5.25 8.39
C PRO A 300 24.45 -5.36 7.03
N GLU A 301 23.79 -4.28 6.62
CA GLU A 301 23.18 -4.15 5.31
C GLU A 301 24.21 -4.48 4.21
N PRO A 302 23.83 -5.24 3.17
CA PRO A 302 24.68 -5.42 2.01
C PRO A 302 24.99 -4.05 1.39
N LYS A 303 26.29 -3.78 1.21
CA LYS A 303 26.80 -2.57 0.56
C LYS A 303 26.07 -2.35 -0.77
N PRO A 304 25.73 -1.09 -1.10
CA PRO A 304 25.18 -0.75 -2.41
C PRO A 304 26.10 -1.24 -3.52
N GLU A 305 25.51 -1.93 -4.50
CA GLU A 305 26.22 -2.28 -5.73
C GLU A 305 26.77 -1.01 -6.39
N PRO A 306 28.01 -1.06 -6.91
CA PRO A 306 28.63 0.08 -7.55
C PRO A 306 27.81 0.51 -8.79
N LYS A 307 27.47 1.79 -8.82
CA LYS A 307 26.86 2.47 -9.97
C LYS A 307 27.58 2.07 -11.28
N PRO A 308 26.84 1.73 -12.35
CA PRO A 308 27.42 1.57 -13.67
C PRO A 308 28.22 2.82 -14.06
N LYS A 309 29.45 2.62 -14.51
CA LYS A 309 30.28 3.69 -15.07
C LYS A 309 29.54 4.34 -16.24
N PRO A 310 29.61 5.68 -16.41
CA PRO A 310 29.07 6.34 -17.59
C PRO A 310 29.69 5.74 -18.86
N GLN A 311 28.84 5.36 -19.82
CA GLN A 311 29.31 5.04 -21.16
C GLN A 311 30.04 6.25 -21.74
N PRO A 312 31.20 6.07 -22.39
CA PRO A 312 31.87 7.15 -23.11
C PRO A 312 30.96 7.68 -24.21
N LYS A 313 30.85 9.02 -24.30
CA LYS A 313 30.18 9.72 -25.41
C LYS A 313 30.71 9.20 -26.75
N PRO A 314 29.85 8.97 -27.75
CA PRO A 314 30.29 8.70 -29.12
C PRO A 314 31.20 9.84 -29.60
N ALA A 315 32.40 9.47 -30.04
CA ALA A 315 33.28 10.41 -30.75
C ALA A 315 32.60 10.85 -32.06
N PRO A 316 32.76 12.12 -32.46
CA PRO A 316 32.18 12.63 -33.70
C PRO A 316 32.73 11.89 -34.93
N ALA A 317 31.83 11.60 -35.87
CA ALA A 317 32.11 10.89 -37.11
C ALA A 317 33.23 11.57 -37.93
N PRO A 318 34.26 10.84 -38.35
CA PRO A 318 35.15 11.31 -39.41
C PRO A 318 34.49 11.13 -40.78
N LYS A 319 34.56 12.20 -41.57
CA LYS A 319 34.17 12.30 -42.99
C LYS A 319 34.92 11.27 -43.86
N PRO A 320 34.37 10.87 -45.00
CA PRO A 320 34.85 9.74 -45.78
C PRO A 320 35.91 10.15 -46.81
N GLU A 321 37.06 9.46 -46.82
CA GLU A 321 37.95 9.40 -47.99
C GLU A 321 38.57 8.01 -48.20
N ALA A 322 38.29 7.48 -49.39
CA ALA A 322 39.15 6.71 -50.30
C ALA A 322 39.98 5.49 -49.82
N LYS A 323 39.46 4.30 -50.19
CA LYS A 323 40.04 3.32 -51.14
C LYS A 323 41.52 2.89 -50.96
N LYS A 324 41.75 1.65 -50.48
CA LYS A 324 42.64 0.66 -51.14
C LYS A 324 42.47 -0.78 -50.62
N GLU A 325 42.71 -1.72 -51.52
CA GLU A 325 42.43 -3.16 -51.49
C GLU A 325 43.45 -4.03 -50.69
N GLU A 326 42.97 -5.24 -50.37
CA GLU A 326 43.67 -6.55 -50.28
C GLU A 326 44.69 -6.84 -49.15
N LYS A 327 44.33 -7.78 -48.24
CA LYS A 327 44.78 -9.19 -48.28
C LYS A 327 44.22 -10.08 -47.14
N LYS A 328 43.94 -11.31 -47.56
CA LYS A 328 43.55 -12.57 -46.92
C LYS A 328 44.38 -13.01 -45.68
N ALA A 329 43.71 -13.47 -44.62
CA ALA A 329 44.10 -14.62 -43.77
C ALA A 329 42.98 -15.01 -42.77
N ALA A 330 42.70 -16.31 -42.65
CA ALA A 330 41.90 -16.95 -41.60
C ALA A 330 42.81 -17.89 -40.77
N PRO A 331 42.31 -18.68 -39.81
CA PRO A 331 41.81 -18.33 -38.47
C PRO A 331 42.69 -18.96 -37.36
N LYS A 332 42.53 -18.53 -36.10
CA LYS A 332 43.01 -19.31 -34.94
C LYS A 332 41.92 -19.38 -33.86
N GLN A 333 41.51 -20.62 -33.61
CA GLN A 333 40.71 -21.08 -32.48
C GLN A 333 41.62 -21.14 -31.25
N ASP A 334 41.20 -20.56 -30.14
CA ASP A 334 41.74 -20.91 -28.82
C ASP A 334 40.72 -21.80 -28.10
N ALA A 335 41.15 -23.04 -27.94
CA ALA A 335 40.50 -24.05 -27.14
C ALA A 335 40.77 -23.78 -25.66
N ASN A 336 39.73 -23.43 -24.89
CA ASN A 336 39.65 -23.82 -23.48
C ASN A 336 38.24 -23.67 -22.92
N LYS A 337 37.39 -24.69 -23.10
CA LYS A 337 36.37 -25.09 -22.13
C LYS A 337 35.82 -26.47 -22.48
N LEU A 338 36.03 -27.40 -21.56
CA LEU A 338 35.36 -28.70 -21.52
C LEU A 338 33.86 -28.52 -21.21
N PRO A 339 32.99 -29.42 -21.69
CA PRO A 339 31.56 -29.39 -21.43
C PRO A 339 31.25 -29.88 -20.01
N SER A 340 30.35 -29.18 -19.31
CA SER A 340 29.71 -29.70 -18.10
C SER A 340 28.30 -30.14 -18.47
N THR A 341 28.14 -31.45 -18.69
CA THR A 341 26.84 -32.10 -18.88
C THR A 341 26.32 -32.64 -17.55
N GLY A 342 25.05 -32.34 -17.25
CA GLY A 342 24.23 -32.82 -16.13
C GLY A 342 23.56 -31.63 -15.44
N GLU A 343 22.26 -31.40 -15.43
CA GLU A 343 21.04 -32.18 -15.73
C GLU A 343 20.05 -31.22 -16.44
N ALA A 344 19.54 -31.51 -17.65
CA ALA A 344 18.38 -32.37 -17.94
C ALA A 344 17.03 -31.87 -17.38
N THR A 345 16.52 -30.75 -17.91
CA THR A 345 15.07 -30.50 -18.01
C THR A 345 14.71 -30.18 -19.45
N ASN A 346 14.27 -31.22 -20.17
CA ASN A 346 13.81 -31.17 -21.57
C ASN A 346 12.64 -30.18 -21.78
N PRO A 347 12.59 -29.45 -22.90
CA PRO A 347 11.50 -28.50 -23.22
C PRO A 347 10.17 -29.14 -23.64
N PHE A 348 10.07 -30.48 -23.65
CA PHE A 348 8.86 -31.18 -24.14
C PHE A 348 7.75 -31.38 -23.11
N PHE A 349 7.96 -31.02 -21.83
CA PHE A 349 6.92 -31.16 -20.79
C PHE A 349 6.33 -29.84 -20.28
N THR A 350 6.87 -28.68 -20.67
CA THR A 350 6.34 -27.36 -20.26
C THR A 350 5.13 -26.92 -21.08
N ALA A 351 4.92 -27.47 -22.27
CA ALA A 351 3.81 -27.09 -23.16
C ALA A 351 2.42 -27.60 -22.70
N ALA A 352 2.35 -28.59 -21.80
CA ALA A 352 1.08 -29.17 -21.36
C ALA A 352 0.42 -28.46 -20.17
N ALA A 353 1.08 -27.47 -19.54
CA ALA A 353 0.55 -26.80 -18.34
C ALA A 353 -0.30 -25.55 -18.62
N LEU A 354 -0.40 -25.07 -19.86
CA LEU A 354 -1.10 -23.82 -20.23
C LEU A 354 -2.52 -24.01 -20.79
N ALA A 355 -3.25 -25.03 -20.35
CA ALA A 355 -4.62 -25.30 -20.82
C ALA A 355 -5.72 -25.36 -19.74
N VAL A 356 -5.44 -25.03 -18.46
CA VAL A 356 -6.45 -25.16 -17.37
C VAL A 356 -6.86 -23.83 -16.71
N MET A 357 -6.17 -22.71 -16.95
CA MET A 357 -6.48 -21.44 -16.26
C MET A 357 -7.49 -20.53 -17.02
N ALA A 358 -8.57 -21.09 -17.57
CA ALA A 358 -9.66 -20.28 -18.15
C ALA A 358 -11.08 -20.83 -17.90
N GLY A 359 -11.26 -21.74 -16.93
CA GLY A 359 -12.51 -22.49 -16.77
C GLY A 359 -13.12 -22.58 -15.37
N ALA A 360 -12.73 -21.73 -14.41
CA ALA A 360 -13.33 -21.75 -13.07
C ALA A 360 -13.38 -20.34 -12.46
N GLY A 361 -14.34 -19.52 -12.88
CA GLY A 361 -14.43 -18.15 -12.35
C GLY A 361 -15.72 -17.37 -12.58
N VAL A 362 -16.80 -17.95 -13.11
CA VAL A 362 -18.08 -17.21 -13.23
C VAL A 362 -19.29 -18.14 -13.02
N ALA A 363 -19.60 -18.49 -11.76
CA ALA A 363 -20.90 -19.04 -11.40
C ALA A 363 -21.15 -18.98 -9.88
N ALA A 364 -21.15 -17.80 -9.25
CA ALA A 364 -21.74 -17.63 -7.90
C ALA A 364 -21.87 -16.14 -7.46
N VAL A 365 -22.78 -15.36 -8.04
CA VAL A 365 -23.51 -14.27 -7.34
C VAL A 365 -24.89 -14.16 -8.01
N SER A 366 -25.85 -14.99 -7.61
CA SER A 366 -26.97 -14.60 -6.74
C SER A 366 -27.70 -13.32 -7.17
N THR A 367 -28.68 -13.51 -8.05
CA THR A 367 -29.82 -12.61 -8.18
C THR A 367 -30.65 -12.67 -6.89
N ARG A 368 -30.60 -11.61 -6.08
CA ARG A 368 -31.62 -11.32 -5.06
C ARG A 368 -31.98 -9.83 -5.03
N ARG A 369 -33.23 -9.58 -5.43
CA ARG A 369 -34.16 -8.50 -5.04
C ARG A 369 -33.95 -7.07 -5.55
N LYS A 370 -34.95 -6.62 -6.33
CA LYS A 370 -35.97 -5.61 -5.96
C LYS A 370 -37.25 -5.97 -6.75
N GLU A 371 -38.28 -6.53 -6.12
CA GLU A 371 -39.44 -5.81 -5.55
C GLU A 371 -40.05 -4.77 -6.51
N ASN A 372 -41.16 -5.18 -7.14
CA ASN A 372 -42.47 -4.52 -7.03
C ASN A 372 -43.55 -5.60 -7.04
#